data_AF-A0AAV1EJB3-F1
#
_entry.id   AF-A0AAV1EJB3-F1
#
_cell.length_a   1.000
_cell.length_b   1.000
_cell.length_c   1.000
_cell.angle_alpha   90.00
_cell.angle_beta   90.00
_cell.angle_gamma   90.00
#
_symmetry.space_group_name_H-M   'P 1'
#
loop_
_entity.id
_entity.type
_entity.pdbx_description
1 polymer ?
#
loop_
_entity_poly.entity_id
_entity_poly.type
_entity_poly.pdbx_seq_one_letter_code
_entity_poly.pdbx_strand_id
1 'polypeptide(L)'
;MATRVILEVQQDLLSKGHKFVLTSRFTQDCLENTFSCIRQRNPVPTPAEFHYALRAVTVGQFLTTIPTGNYFDDGSDHLADFLDSKRSSCSPPPVVRLEQLDDAASPPDFTKTESCVLYHLAGYIVKRVISCSLCEECQSSLTESENASGRDVLLRLKEFKRGALYRPSDEVFTLIQSVEQLFQATSVDSLMESTNAVAMLEQAAMKLDSNLPSCHELQKKILTRYIRLRLRIASKFISAAKKRHTGRVL
;
A
#
# COMPACT_ATOMS: atom_id res chain seq x y z
N MET A 1 17.60 -34.85 -31.73
CA MET A 1 18.14 -33.53 -32.16
C MET A 1 18.48 -32.65 -30.96
N ALA A 2 17.52 -32.23 -30.13
CA ALA A 2 17.76 -31.31 -29.00
C ALA A 2 18.85 -31.77 -28.00
N THR A 3 18.85 -33.06 -27.61
CA THR A 3 19.84 -33.60 -26.65
C THR A 3 21.27 -33.59 -27.17
N ARG A 4 21.46 -33.78 -28.48
CA ARG A 4 22.79 -33.75 -29.08
C ARG A 4 23.31 -32.32 -29.17
N VAL A 5 22.45 -31.39 -29.58
CA VAL A 5 22.78 -29.96 -29.64
C VAL A 5 23.13 -29.41 -28.25
N ILE A 6 22.39 -29.76 -27.20
CA ILE A 6 22.71 -29.25 -25.85
C ILE A 6 24.05 -29.80 -25.32
N LEU A 7 24.42 -31.04 -25.66
CA LEU A 7 25.72 -31.61 -25.31
C LEU A 7 26.87 -30.93 -26.05
N GLU A 8 26.69 -30.64 -27.34
CA GLU A 8 27.68 -29.89 -28.13
C GLU A 8 27.86 -28.46 -27.59
N VAL A 9 26.76 -27.76 -27.27
CA VAL A 9 26.78 -26.42 -26.64
C VAL A 9 27.42 -26.47 -25.24
N GLN A 10 27.12 -27.49 -24.45
CA GLN A 10 27.71 -27.66 -23.13
C GLN A 10 29.23 -27.83 -23.24
N GLN A 11 29.70 -28.67 -24.15
CA GLN A 11 31.13 -28.91 -24.37
C GLN A 11 31.86 -27.61 -24.76
N ASP A 12 31.27 -26.81 -25.65
CA ASP A 12 31.82 -25.53 -26.09
C ASP A 12 31.87 -24.47 -24.97
N LEU A 13 30.84 -24.39 -24.12
CA LEU A 13 30.83 -23.44 -23.00
C LEU A 13 31.78 -23.86 -21.88
N LEU A 14 31.91 -25.16 -21.60
CA LEU A 14 32.87 -25.66 -20.61
C LEU A 14 34.32 -25.44 -21.08
N SER A 15 34.60 -25.61 -22.37
CA SER A 15 35.94 -25.36 -22.93
C SER A 15 36.33 -23.87 -22.88
N LYS A 16 35.36 -22.96 -22.92
CA LYS A 16 35.53 -21.50 -22.74
C LYS A 16 35.71 -21.07 -21.27
N GLY A 17 35.75 -21.99 -20.32
CA GLY A 17 36.04 -21.71 -18.91
C GLY A 17 34.82 -21.49 -18.01
N HIS A 18 33.61 -21.78 -18.49
CA HIS A 18 32.43 -21.78 -17.62
C HIS A 18 32.41 -23.02 -16.71
N LYS A 19 32.08 -22.86 -15.42
CA LYS A 19 32.10 -23.96 -14.43
C LYS A 19 30.95 -24.96 -14.61
N PHE A 20 29.81 -24.48 -15.08
CA PHE A 20 28.59 -25.28 -15.31
C PHE A 20 27.70 -24.57 -16.32
N VAL A 21 26.77 -25.32 -16.93
CA VAL A 21 25.79 -24.80 -17.88
C VAL A 21 24.39 -25.12 -17.37
N LEU A 22 23.53 -24.11 -17.28
CA LEU A 22 22.13 -24.26 -16.86
C LEU A 22 21.26 -24.56 -18.09
N THR A 23 21.06 -25.84 -18.38
CA THR A 23 20.27 -26.30 -19.52
C THR A 23 18.81 -25.85 -19.46
N SER A 24 18.29 -25.54 -18.26
CA SER A 24 16.95 -24.99 -18.06
C SER A 24 16.72 -23.61 -18.71
N ARG A 25 17.77 -22.90 -19.11
CA ARG A 25 17.66 -21.59 -19.79
C ARG A 25 17.51 -21.70 -21.32
N PHE A 26 17.64 -22.91 -21.87
CA PHE A 26 17.46 -23.18 -23.30
C PHE A 26 16.01 -23.57 -23.65
N THR A 27 15.10 -23.56 -22.67
CA THR A 27 13.67 -23.81 -22.89
C THR A 27 12.92 -22.51 -23.24
N GLN A 28 11.70 -22.66 -23.76
CA GLN A 28 10.83 -21.52 -24.09
C GLN A 28 10.00 -21.04 -22.89
N ASP A 29 10.18 -21.63 -21.70
CA ASP A 29 9.37 -21.37 -20.50
C ASP A 29 9.32 -19.89 -20.14
N CYS A 30 10.44 -19.16 -20.31
CA CYS A 30 10.49 -17.71 -20.06
C CYS A 30 9.52 -16.93 -20.97
N LEU A 31 9.40 -17.32 -22.24
CA LEU A 31 8.47 -16.71 -23.19
C LEU A 31 7.02 -17.09 -22.86
N GLU A 32 6.78 -18.36 -22.53
CA GLU A 32 5.44 -18.83 -22.14
C GLU A 32 4.93 -18.16 -20.88
N ASN A 33 5.80 -17.95 -19.89
CA ASN A 33 5.50 -17.18 -18.69
C ASN A 33 5.15 -15.72 -19.02
N THR A 34 5.87 -15.11 -19.96
CA THR A 34 5.57 -13.75 -20.43
C THR A 34 4.19 -13.68 -21.10
N PHE A 35 3.86 -14.65 -21.97
CA PHE A 35 2.53 -14.74 -22.56
C PHE A 35 1.44 -15.03 -21.53
N SER A 36 1.76 -15.76 -20.46
CA SER A 36 0.83 -15.99 -19.36
C SER A 36 0.51 -14.68 -18.62
N CYS A 37 1.51 -13.85 -18.35
CA CYS A 37 1.30 -12.51 -17.78
C CYS A 37 0.42 -11.61 -18.67
N ILE A 38 0.60 -11.66 -19.99
CA ILE A 38 -0.24 -10.91 -20.94
C ILE A 38 -1.68 -11.43 -20.92
N ARG A 39 -1.85 -12.77 -20.96
CA ARG A 39 -3.16 -13.43 -20.99
C ARG A 39 -3.93 -13.36 -19.67
N GLN A 40 -3.28 -13.06 -18.54
CA GLN A 40 -3.97 -12.81 -17.26
C GLN A 40 -4.99 -11.67 -17.35
N ARG A 41 -4.77 -10.69 -18.24
CA ARG A 41 -5.67 -9.54 -18.40
C ARG A 41 -6.82 -9.83 -19.37
N ASN A 42 -6.53 -10.56 -20.44
CA ASN A 42 -7.51 -11.08 -21.40
C ASN A 42 -6.98 -12.42 -21.95
N PRO A 43 -7.68 -13.55 -21.75
CA PRO A 43 -7.22 -14.87 -22.21
C PRO A 43 -6.93 -14.95 -23.71
N VAL A 44 -7.67 -14.20 -24.52
CA VAL A 44 -7.51 -14.15 -25.98
C VAL A 44 -7.47 -12.67 -26.43
N PRO A 45 -6.31 -12.02 -26.32
CA PRO A 45 -6.18 -10.62 -26.66
C PRO A 45 -6.19 -10.40 -28.18
N THR A 46 -6.73 -9.27 -28.62
CA THR A 46 -6.53 -8.81 -30.00
C THR A 46 -5.06 -8.39 -30.22
N PRO A 47 -4.55 -8.32 -31.46
CA PRO A 47 -3.16 -7.89 -31.71
C PRO A 47 -2.82 -6.53 -31.10
N ALA A 48 -3.77 -5.58 -31.10
CA ALA A 48 -3.59 -4.28 -30.48
C ALA A 48 -3.49 -4.39 -28.95
N GLU A 49 -4.39 -5.15 -28.30
CA GLU A 49 -4.36 -5.40 -26.86
C GLU A 49 -3.07 -6.09 -26.43
N PHE A 50 -2.63 -7.08 -27.21
CA PHE A 50 -1.36 -7.76 -26.98
C PHE A 50 -0.19 -6.79 -27.05
N HIS A 51 -0.14 -5.93 -28.07
CA HIS A 51 0.91 -4.93 -28.23
C HIS A 51 0.94 -3.94 -27.04
N TYR A 52 -0.21 -3.44 -26.60
CA TYR A 52 -0.27 -2.55 -25.42
C TYR A 52 0.12 -3.26 -24.13
N ALA A 53 -0.32 -4.51 -23.94
CA ALA A 53 0.04 -5.31 -22.78
C ALA A 53 1.54 -5.63 -22.76
N LEU A 54 2.13 -5.97 -23.90
CA LEU A 54 3.56 -6.19 -24.04
C LEU A 54 4.36 -4.93 -23.70
N ARG A 55 3.98 -3.77 -24.26
CA ARG A 55 4.61 -2.47 -23.92
C ARG A 55 4.54 -2.18 -22.42
N ALA A 56 3.39 -2.44 -21.80
CA ALA A 56 3.22 -2.22 -20.36
C ALA A 56 4.10 -3.16 -19.52
N VAL A 57 4.21 -4.45 -19.88
CA VAL A 57 5.08 -5.41 -19.20
C VAL A 57 6.55 -5.01 -19.35
N THR A 58 6.98 -4.64 -20.56
CA THR A 58 8.35 -4.19 -20.83
C THR A 58 8.69 -2.95 -20.01
N VAL A 59 7.85 -1.93 -20.02
CA VAL A 59 8.07 -0.71 -19.23
C VAL A 59 8.06 -1.03 -17.74
N GLY A 60 7.16 -1.90 -17.27
CA GLY A 60 7.12 -2.34 -15.88
C GLY A 60 8.44 -2.95 -15.41
N GLN A 61 9.11 -3.75 -16.24
CA GLN A 61 10.40 -4.36 -15.90
C GLN A 61 11.51 -3.33 -15.65
N PHE A 62 11.49 -2.19 -16.34
CA PHE A 62 12.45 -1.11 -16.12
C PHE A 62 12.09 -0.21 -14.94
N LEU A 63 10.83 -0.19 -14.53
CA LEU A 63 10.36 0.62 -13.41
C LEU A 63 10.42 -0.11 -12.07
N THR A 64 10.56 -1.44 -12.07
CA THR A 64 10.70 -2.24 -10.85
C THR A 64 12.16 -2.55 -10.57
N THR A 65 12.70 -2.06 -9.47
CA THR A 65 14.03 -2.49 -9.00
C THR A 65 13.88 -3.82 -8.25
N ILE A 66 14.62 -4.86 -8.67
CA ILE A 66 14.65 -6.14 -7.95
C ILE A 66 15.74 -6.02 -6.87
N PRO A 67 15.41 -5.99 -5.57
CA PRO A 67 16.39 -5.77 -4.50
C PRO A 67 17.45 -6.89 -4.37
N THR A 68 17.25 -8.02 -5.06
CA THR A 68 18.18 -9.16 -5.10
C THR A 68 18.78 -9.40 -6.49
N GLY A 69 18.63 -8.47 -7.43
CA GLY A 69 19.21 -8.58 -8.78
C GLY A 69 20.70 -8.25 -8.79
N ASN A 70 21.44 -8.76 -9.78
CA ASN A 70 22.87 -8.42 -10.00
C ASN A 70 23.08 -7.00 -10.58
N TYR A 71 22.06 -6.14 -10.57
CA TYR A 71 22.14 -4.77 -11.08
C TYR A 71 22.53 -3.83 -9.95
N PHE A 72 23.40 -2.88 -10.24
CA PHE A 72 23.82 -1.86 -9.29
C PHE A 72 22.62 -0.95 -8.99
N ASP A 73 22.35 -0.69 -7.72
CA ASP A 73 21.30 0.23 -7.29
C ASP A 73 21.71 1.66 -7.66
N ASP A 74 20.98 2.29 -8.58
CA ASP A 74 21.23 3.66 -9.04
C ASP A 74 20.50 4.70 -8.16
N GLY A 75 19.95 4.28 -7.00
CA GLY A 75 19.36 5.18 -6.01
C GLY A 75 18.16 5.98 -6.53
N SER A 76 17.54 5.53 -7.63
CA SER A 76 16.39 6.18 -8.22
C SER A 76 15.09 5.56 -7.72
N ASP A 77 14.35 6.32 -6.90
CA ASP A 77 13.01 5.94 -6.46
C ASP A 77 12.04 6.04 -7.65
N HIS A 78 11.57 4.91 -8.17
CA HIS A 78 10.64 4.90 -9.30
C HIS A 78 9.18 4.88 -8.84
N LEU A 79 8.32 5.56 -9.60
CA LEU A 79 6.88 5.66 -9.30
C LEU A 79 6.19 4.29 -9.17
N ALA A 80 6.74 3.27 -9.84
CA ALA A 80 6.24 1.90 -9.76
C ALA A 80 6.50 1.26 -8.39
N ASP A 81 7.59 1.58 -7.69
CA ASP A 81 7.88 1.07 -6.34
C ASP A 81 6.80 1.50 -5.34
N PHE A 82 6.19 2.67 -5.57
CA PHE A 82 5.07 3.17 -4.79
C PHE A 82 3.74 2.44 -5.10
N LEU A 83 3.56 2.01 -6.34
CA LEU A 83 2.37 1.27 -6.80
C LEU A 83 2.42 -0.23 -6.46
N ASP A 84 3.63 -0.79 -6.35
CA ASP A 84 3.92 -2.22 -6.13
C ASP A 84 3.90 -2.67 -4.66
N SER A 85 3.43 -1.81 -3.75
CA SER A 85 3.12 -2.16 -2.36
C SER A 85 1.92 -3.14 -2.26
N LYS A 86 2.13 -4.36 -2.77
CA LYS A 86 1.34 -5.60 -2.81
C LYS A 86 -0.19 -5.49 -2.75
N ARG A 87 -0.78 -5.89 -3.87
CA ARG A 87 -2.08 -6.56 -3.95
C ARG A 87 -1.96 -7.91 -3.23
N SER A 88 -2.40 -7.98 -1.97
CA SER A 88 -2.79 -9.27 -1.39
C SER A 88 -4.09 -9.69 -2.05
N SER A 89 -4.12 -10.88 -2.63
CA SER A 89 -5.32 -11.55 -3.10
C SER A 89 -6.27 -11.79 -1.93
N CYS A 90 -7.12 -10.81 -1.62
CA CYS A 90 -8.32 -11.04 -0.83
C CYS A 90 -9.49 -11.17 -1.80
N SER A 91 -10.20 -12.29 -1.73
CA SER A 91 -11.55 -12.41 -2.25
C SER A 91 -12.42 -11.24 -1.76
N PRO A 92 -13.40 -10.77 -2.55
CA PRO A 92 -14.31 -9.74 -2.06
C PRO A 92 -15.05 -10.30 -0.83
N PRO A 93 -14.98 -9.66 0.35
CA PRO A 93 -15.83 -10.03 1.47
C PRO A 93 -17.29 -9.76 1.11
N PRO A 94 -18.24 -10.50 1.69
CA PRO A 94 -19.66 -10.30 1.44
C PRO A 94 -20.04 -8.87 1.85
N VAL A 95 -20.76 -8.20 0.95
CA VAL A 95 -21.24 -6.83 1.14
C VAL A 95 -22.29 -6.84 2.25
N VAL A 96 -21.89 -6.51 3.47
CA VAL A 96 -22.84 -6.20 4.54
C VAL A 96 -23.34 -4.79 4.29
N ARG A 97 -24.64 -4.67 3.95
CA ARG A 97 -25.34 -3.37 3.88
C ARG A 97 -25.50 -2.86 5.31
N LEU A 98 -24.85 -1.73 5.62
CA LEU A 98 -25.15 -0.95 6.81
C LEU A 98 -26.44 -0.19 6.55
N GLU A 99 -27.50 -0.53 7.27
CA GLU A 99 -28.74 0.24 7.30
C GLU A 99 -28.51 1.56 8.05
N GLN A 100 -29.21 2.59 7.58
CA GLN A 100 -29.06 4.01 7.89
C GLN A 100 -29.18 4.31 9.39
N LEU A 101 -28.35 5.25 9.87
CA LEU A 101 -28.57 5.98 11.12
C LEU A 101 -28.53 7.47 10.80
N ASP A 102 -29.63 8.14 11.12
CA ASP A 102 -29.99 9.49 10.71
C ASP A 102 -29.02 10.59 11.21
N ASP A 103 -28.90 11.61 10.36
CA ASP A 103 -28.19 12.87 10.60
C ASP A 103 -28.89 13.73 11.66
N ALA A 104 -28.11 14.27 12.59
CA ALA A 104 -28.45 15.47 13.35
C ALA A 104 -27.33 16.50 13.18
N ALA A 105 -27.72 17.71 12.79
CA ALA A 105 -26.86 18.77 12.32
C ALA A 105 -25.97 19.42 13.40
N SER A 106 -24.66 19.40 13.18
CA SER A 106 -23.67 20.41 13.61
C SER A 106 -22.40 20.31 12.72
N PRO A 107 -21.61 21.38 12.52
CA PRO A 107 -20.40 21.35 11.68
C PRO A 107 -19.22 20.62 12.37
N PRO A 108 -18.13 20.33 11.63
CA PRO A 108 -17.73 19.01 11.18
C PRO A 108 -17.03 18.19 12.27
N ASP A 109 -17.77 17.73 13.28
CA ASP A 109 -17.30 16.62 14.09
C ASP A 109 -17.50 15.33 13.32
N PHE A 110 -16.46 14.48 13.26
CA PHE A 110 -16.54 13.17 12.63
C PHE A 110 -17.78 12.44 13.13
N THR A 111 -18.57 11.89 12.21
CA THR A 111 -19.69 11.04 12.59
C THR A 111 -19.18 9.93 13.51
N LYS A 112 -20.06 9.40 14.38
CA LYS A 112 -19.68 8.29 15.28
C LYS A 112 -19.06 7.13 14.50
N THR A 113 -19.57 6.87 13.31
CA THR A 113 -19.05 5.85 12.38
C THR A 113 -17.65 6.19 11.89
N GLU A 114 -17.41 7.41 11.39
CA GLU A 114 -16.08 7.84 10.95
C GLU A 114 -15.06 7.81 12.09
N SER A 115 -15.46 8.25 13.28
CA SER A 115 -14.64 8.17 14.49
C SER A 115 -14.24 6.72 14.81
N CYS A 116 -15.17 5.77 14.70
CA CYS A 116 -14.88 4.34 14.90
C CYS A 116 -13.92 3.78 13.82
N VAL A 117 -14.10 4.18 12.56
CA VAL A 117 -13.22 3.78 11.45
C VAL A 117 -11.83 4.35 11.65
N LEU A 118 -11.73 5.63 12.01
CA LEU A 118 -10.49 6.33 12.26
C LEU A 118 -9.74 5.72 13.45
N TYR A 119 -10.47 5.35 14.52
CA TYR A 119 -9.89 4.68 15.69
C TYR A 119 -9.30 3.31 15.33
N HIS A 120 -9.99 2.53 14.49
CA HIS A 120 -9.46 1.28 13.97
C HIS A 120 -8.21 1.50 13.08
N LEU A 121 -8.20 2.53 12.24
CA LEU A 121 -7.02 2.89 11.43
C LEU A 121 -5.85 3.32 12.30
N ALA A 122 -6.09 4.11 13.35
CA ALA A 122 -5.09 4.51 14.33
C ALA A 122 -4.44 3.29 15.01
N GLY A 123 -5.24 2.30 15.42
CA GLY A 123 -4.71 1.04 15.96
C GLY A 123 -3.80 0.29 14.97
N TYR A 124 -4.12 0.31 13.67
CA TYR A 124 -3.25 -0.25 12.63
C TYR A 124 -1.92 0.51 12.52
N ILE A 125 -1.93 1.85 12.61
CA ILE A 125 -0.71 2.66 12.58
C ILE A 125 0.15 2.37 13.81
N VAL A 126 -0.44 2.34 15.01
CA VAL A 126 0.24 2.02 16.26
C VAL A 126 0.94 0.66 16.17
N LYS A 127 0.25 -0.38 15.67
CA LYS A 127 0.84 -1.70 15.43
C LYS A 127 2.10 -1.63 14.55
N ARG A 128 2.08 -0.80 13.49
CA ARG A 128 3.22 -0.62 12.59
C ARG A 128 4.35 0.19 13.21
N VAL A 129 4.05 1.14 14.08
CA VAL A 129 5.06 1.95 14.78
C VAL A 129 5.72 1.12 15.89
N ILE A 130 4.96 0.34 16.66
CA ILE A 130 5.48 -0.58 17.68
C ILE A 130 6.33 -1.70 17.08
N SER A 131 6.08 -2.10 15.83
CA SER A 131 6.96 -3.05 15.15
C SER A 131 8.36 -2.50 14.84
N CYS A 132 8.60 -1.19 15.04
CA CYS A 132 9.94 -0.62 15.05
C CYS A 132 10.60 -0.79 16.42
N SER A 133 11.93 -0.76 16.48
CA SER A 133 12.65 -0.72 17.77
C SER A 133 12.30 0.57 18.53
N LEU A 134 11.53 0.42 19.62
CA LEU A 134 11.10 1.49 20.52
C LEU A 134 11.38 1.10 21.96
N CYS A 135 11.67 2.07 22.83
CA CYS A 135 11.73 1.84 24.28
C CYS A 135 10.35 1.54 24.86
N GLU A 136 10.33 0.97 26.07
CA GLU A 136 9.09 0.58 26.77
C GLU A 136 8.18 1.79 27.08
N GLU A 137 8.76 2.96 27.36
CA GLU A 137 8.03 4.22 27.57
C GLU A 137 7.29 4.66 26.29
N CYS A 138 7.95 4.58 25.13
CA CYS A 138 7.32 4.89 23.84
C CYS A 138 6.25 3.86 23.45
N GLN A 139 6.39 2.60 23.84
CA GLN A 139 5.38 1.59 23.54
C GLN A 139 4.13 1.81 24.40
N SER A 140 4.33 2.07 25.70
CA SER A 140 3.23 2.35 26.64
C SER A 140 2.50 3.65 26.32
N SER A 141 3.19 4.69 25.84
CA SER A 141 2.54 5.96 25.46
C SER A 141 1.63 5.83 24.21
N LEU A 142 1.82 4.81 23.38
CA LEU A 142 1.05 4.61 22.14
C LEU A 142 -0.19 3.75 22.31
N THR A 143 -0.29 2.99 23.40
CA THR A 143 -1.37 2.01 23.61
C THR A 143 -2.06 2.22 24.94
N GLU A 144 -3.38 2.06 24.94
CA GLU A 144 -4.18 2.17 26.16
C GLU A 144 -4.64 0.80 26.66
N SER A 145 -4.51 0.58 27.97
CA SER A 145 -5.03 -0.60 28.66
C SER A 145 -6.47 -0.33 29.12
N GLU A 146 -7.42 -0.64 28.22
CA GLU A 146 -8.84 -0.81 28.55
C GLU A 146 -9.57 0.39 29.16
N ASN A 147 -9.92 1.41 28.36
CA ASN A 147 -11.01 2.33 28.71
C ASN A 147 -11.85 2.81 27.50
N ALA A 148 -13.04 2.22 27.38
CA ALA A 148 -14.36 2.86 27.38
C ALA A 148 -14.69 4.11 26.54
N SER A 149 -14.03 4.37 25.41
CA SER A 149 -14.65 5.27 24.42
C SER A 149 -15.56 4.47 23.49
N GLY A 150 -16.79 4.93 23.24
CA GLY A 150 -17.73 4.31 22.29
C GLY A 150 -17.23 4.25 20.82
N ARG A 151 -15.97 4.65 20.59
CA ARG A 151 -15.20 4.59 19.34
C ARG A 151 -14.56 3.21 19.12
N ASP A 152 -14.42 2.42 20.19
CA ASP A 152 -13.84 1.08 20.16
C ASP A 152 -14.78 0.01 19.57
N VAL A 153 -16.04 0.37 19.29
CA VAL A 153 -17.12 -0.55 18.87
C VAL A 153 -16.70 -1.32 17.62
N LEU A 154 -16.20 -0.63 16.59
CA LEU A 154 -15.76 -1.29 15.36
C LEU A 154 -14.54 -2.19 15.59
N LEU A 155 -13.63 -1.79 16.48
CA LEU A 155 -12.44 -2.56 16.80
C LEU A 155 -12.83 -3.86 17.51
N ARG A 156 -13.73 -3.79 18.50
CA ARG A 156 -14.30 -4.96 19.18
C ARG A 156 -15.02 -5.90 18.23
N LEU A 157 -15.84 -5.37 17.32
CA LEU A 157 -16.56 -6.19 16.32
C LEU A 157 -15.62 -6.90 15.34
N LYS A 158 -14.43 -6.33 15.07
CA LYS A 158 -13.43 -6.92 14.17
C LYS A 158 -12.38 -7.77 14.90
N GLU A 159 -12.41 -7.80 16.23
CA GLU A 159 -11.46 -8.54 17.05
C GLU A 159 -11.87 -10.02 17.14
N PHE A 160 -11.40 -10.84 16.20
CA PHE A 160 -11.67 -12.29 16.18
C PHE A 160 -10.93 -13.05 17.30
N LYS A 161 -9.80 -12.52 17.77
CA LYS A 161 -9.01 -13.06 18.88
C LYS A 161 -8.70 -11.91 19.85
N ARG A 162 -8.99 -12.11 21.14
CA ARG A 162 -8.72 -11.11 22.19
C ARG A 162 -7.24 -10.72 22.21
N GLY A 163 -6.98 -9.42 22.21
CA GLY A 163 -5.64 -8.83 22.20
C GLY A 163 -4.93 -8.85 20.83
N ALA A 164 -5.62 -9.21 19.74
CA ALA A 164 -4.98 -9.27 18.41
C ALA A 164 -4.91 -7.90 17.70
N LEU A 165 -5.74 -6.94 18.14
CA LEU A 165 -5.78 -5.57 17.63
C LEU A 165 -5.29 -4.60 18.70
N TYR A 166 -4.54 -3.58 18.25
CA TYR A 166 -3.98 -2.57 19.14
C TYR A 166 -4.98 -1.45 19.35
N ARG A 167 -5.15 -1.04 20.61
CA ARG A 167 -5.94 0.12 21.00
C ARG A 167 -5.00 1.33 21.08
N PRO A 168 -5.15 2.33 20.21
CA PRO A 168 -4.33 3.54 20.28
C PRO A 168 -4.66 4.34 21.54
N SER A 169 -3.66 5.04 22.10
CA SER A 169 -3.90 6.03 23.15
C SER A 169 -4.69 7.23 22.63
N ASP A 170 -5.35 7.95 23.55
CA ASP A 170 -6.13 9.15 23.21
C ASP A 170 -5.27 10.22 22.54
N GLU A 171 -4.02 10.39 22.94
CA GLU A 171 -3.08 11.35 22.32
C GLU A 171 -2.76 11.00 20.86
N VAL A 172 -2.60 9.71 20.55
CA VAL A 172 -2.39 9.26 19.17
C VAL A 172 -3.66 9.47 18.36
N PHE A 173 -4.82 9.23 18.97
CA PHE A 173 -6.10 9.39 18.30
C PHE A 173 -6.41 10.86 17.99
N THR A 174 -6.19 11.79 18.94
CA THR A 174 -6.38 13.23 18.71
C THR A 174 -5.43 13.75 17.64
N LEU A 175 -4.17 13.30 17.63
CA LEU A 175 -3.22 13.64 16.57
C LEU A 175 -3.73 13.18 15.19
N ILE A 176 -4.20 11.93 15.09
CA ILE A 176 -4.74 11.39 13.83
C ILE A 176 -6.02 12.12 13.40
N GLN A 177 -6.86 12.53 14.35
CA GLN A 177 -8.06 13.33 14.10
C GLN A 177 -7.72 14.68 13.47
N SER A 178 -6.74 15.40 14.04
CA SER A 178 -6.26 16.68 13.52
C SER A 178 -5.66 16.54 12.10
N VAL A 179 -4.93 15.45 11.84
CA VAL A 179 -4.35 15.19 10.52
C VAL A 179 -5.44 14.84 9.49
N GLU A 180 -6.47 14.10 9.91
CA GLU A 180 -7.60 13.79 9.02
C GLU A 180 -8.40 15.05 8.68
N GLN A 181 -8.57 15.98 9.62
CA GLN A 181 -9.17 17.29 9.34
C GLN A 181 -8.33 18.11 8.34
N LEU A 182 -7.00 18.12 8.50
CA LEU A 182 -6.08 18.71 7.50
C LEU A 182 -6.24 18.07 6.13
N PHE A 183 -6.39 16.75 6.08
CA PHE A 183 -6.58 16.02 4.84
C PHE A 183 -7.93 16.35 4.19
N GLN A 184 -9.02 16.46 4.96
CA GLN A 184 -10.33 16.85 4.46
C GLN A 184 -10.38 18.30 3.97
N ALA A 185 -9.68 19.21 4.65
CA ALA A 185 -9.54 20.60 4.23
C ALA A 185 -8.73 20.76 2.93
N THR A 186 -7.85 19.80 2.63
CA THR A 186 -7.06 19.79 1.40
C THR A 186 -7.86 19.12 0.28
N SER A 187 -8.26 19.88 -0.74
CA SER A 187 -9.01 19.33 -1.88
C SER A 187 -8.25 18.17 -2.55
N VAL A 188 -8.97 17.09 -2.84
CA VAL A 188 -8.45 15.91 -3.54
C VAL A 188 -7.94 16.26 -4.94
N ASP A 189 -8.56 17.23 -5.60
CA ASP A 189 -8.13 17.71 -6.92
C ASP A 189 -6.76 18.43 -6.83
N SER A 190 -6.57 19.23 -5.77
CA SER A 190 -5.29 19.90 -5.49
C SER A 190 -4.18 18.91 -5.17
N LEU A 191 -4.50 17.81 -4.47
CA LEU A 191 -3.54 16.74 -4.19
C LEU A 191 -3.10 15.99 -5.45
N MET A 192 -4.01 15.78 -6.41
CA MET A 192 -3.74 15.09 -7.67
C MET A 192 -2.85 15.89 -8.63
N GLU A 193 -2.93 17.21 -8.57
CA GLU A 193 -2.12 18.12 -9.39
C GLU A 193 -0.73 18.39 -8.79
N SER A 194 -0.57 18.14 -7.48
CA SER A 194 0.68 18.39 -6.78
C SER A 194 1.72 17.27 -6.99
N THR A 195 2.93 17.64 -7.39
CA THR A 195 4.06 16.71 -7.54
C THR A 195 4.64 16.25 -6.19
N ASN A 196 4.36 16.99 -5.11
CA ASN A 196 4.95 16.80 -3.77
C ASN A 196 3.90 16.66 -2.66
N ALA A 197 2.73 16.08 -2.94
CA ALA A 197 1.60 15.94 -2.00
C ALA A 197 1.99 15.44 -0.59
N VAL A 198 2.87 14.42 -0.53
CA VAL A 198 3.32 13.81 0.73
C VAL A 198 4.10 14.81 1.57
N ALA A 199 5.10 15.48 0.98
CA ALA A 199 5.96 16.41 1.69
C ALA A 199 5.18 17.64 2.19
N MET A 200 4.23 18.13 1.40
CA MET A 200 3.37 19.25 1.82
C MET A 200 2.50 18.87 3.03
N LEU A 201 1.86 17.69 2.99
CA LEU A 201 1.02 17.22 4.08
C LEU A 201 1.85 16.89 5.33
N GLU A 202 3.05 16.33 5.17
CA GLU A 202 3.96 16.08 6.29
C GLU A 202 4.42 17.40 6.94
N GLN A 203 4.79 18.41 6.15
CA GLN A 203 5.16 19.73 6.67
C GLN A 203 4.00 20.43 7.38
N ALA A 204 2.78 20.30 6.86
CA ALA A 204 1.59 20.84 7.51
C ALA A 204 1.26 20.10 8.81
N ALA A 205 1.32 18.76 8.79
CA ALA A 205 1.02 17.92 9.95
C ALA A 205 2.06 18.03 11.07
N MET A 206 3.32 18.33 10.74
CA MET A 206 4.38 18.58 11.74
C MET A 206 4.16 19.81 12.60
N LYS A 207 3.32 20.75 12.15
CA LYS A 207 2.95 21.95 12.91
C LYS A 207 1.85 21.68 13.95
N LEU A 208 1.30 20.47 13.98
CA LEU A 208 0.30 20.07 14.95
C LEU A 208 0.97 19.78 16.30
N ASP A 209 0.40 20.30 17.37
CA ASP A 209 0.84 19.99 18.72
C ASP A 209 0.52 18.53 19.06
N SER A 210 1.48 17.83 19.67
CA SER A 210 1.27 16.50 20.22
C SER A 210 1.99 16.35 21.55
N ASN A 211 1.36 15.69 22.51
CA ASN A 211 1.93 15.39 23.83
C ASN A 211 2.79 14.11 23.82
N LEU A 212 3.11 13.59 22.63
CA LEU A 212 3.87 12.36 22.49
C LEU A 212 5.33 12.55 22.93
N PRO A 213 5.97 11.50 23.47
CA PRO A 213 7.39 11.55 23.80
C PRO A 213 8.22 11.95 22.57
N SER A 214 9.16 12.88 22.77
CA SER A 214 10.11 13.31 21.73
C SER A 214 11.12 12.21 21.34
N CYS A 215 11.21 11.16 22.16
CA CYS A 215 12.04 10.00 21.92
C CYS A 215 11.60 9.25 20.64
N HIS A 216 12.56 8.69 19.89
CA HIS A 216 12.33 7.87 18.68
C HIS A 216 11.57 8.53 17.51
N GLU A 217 11.40 9.86 17.50
CA GLU A 217 10.63 10.60 16.47
C GLU A 217 9.22 10.02 16.27
N LEU A 218 8.51 9.71 17.36
CA LEU A 218 7.20 9.03 17.31
C LEU A 218 6.17 9.78 16.46
N GLN A 219 6.01 11.08 16.68
CA GLN A 219 5.09 11.92 15.93
C GLN A 219 5.34 11.81 14.43
N LYS A 220 6.60 11.95 13.99
CA LYS A 220 7.00 11.78 12.60
C LYS A 220 6.63 10.42 12.03
N LYS A 221 6.96 9.35 12.74
CA LYS A 221 6.68 7.98 12.30
C LYS A 221 5.17 7.72 12.16
N ILE A 222 4.36 8.26 13.06
CA ILE A 222 2.89 8.16 13.00
C ILE A 222 2.36 8.94 11.81
N LEU A 223 2.74 10.22 11.70
CA LEU A 223 2.27 11.13 10.64
C LEU A 223 2.62 10.61 9.25
N THR A 224 3.90 10.27 8.99
CA THR A 224 4.35 9.74 7.70
C THR A 224 3.59 8.47 7.32
N ARG A 225 3.37 7.55 8.26
CA ARG A 225 2.63 6.31 7.98
C ARG A 225 1.15 6.58 7.73
N TYR A 226 0.53 7.48 8.48
CA TYR A 226 -0.89 7.81 8.33
C TYR A 226 -1.15 8.55 7.01
N ILE A 227 -0.38 9.59 6.68
CA ILE A 227 -0.51 10.36 5.45
C ILE A 227 -0.37 9.45 4.22
N ARG A 228 0.65 8.58 4.20
CA ARG A 228 0.83 7.61 3.11
C ARG A 228 -0.34 6.64 3.00
N LEU A 229 -0.84 6.13 4.12
CA LEU A 229 -2.02 5.27 4.13
C LEU A 229 -3.24 6.00 3.56
N ARG A 230 -3.47 7.25 3.99
CA ARG A 230 -4.63 8.04 3.61
C ARG A 230 -4.63 8.45 2.13
N LEU A 231 -3.47 8.87 1.62
CA LEU A 231 -3.26 9.13 0.19
C LEU A 231 -3.51 7.89 -0.66
N ARG A 232 -3.06 6.72 -0.19
CA ARG A 232 -3.33 5.44 -0.87
C ARG A 232 -4.82 5.08 -0.89
N ILE A 233 -5.55 5.38 0.18
CA ILE A 233 -7.01 5.19 0.21
C ILE A 233 -7.67 6.15 -0.79
N ALA A 234 -7.30 7.43 -0.76
CA ALA A 234 -7.83 8.45 -1.66
C ALA A 234 -7.59 8.12 -3.14
N SER A 235 -6.38 7.71 -3.51
CA SER A 235 -6.04 7.37 -4.90
C SER A 235 -6.86 6.19 -5.45
N LYS A 236 -7.21 5.22 -4.60
CA LYS A 236 -8.11 4.12 -4.98
C LYS A 236 -9.53 4.61 -5.25
N PHE A 237 -10.05 5.52 -4.43
CA PHE A 237 -11.38 6.10 -4.63
C PHE A 237 -11.45 6.90 -5.93
N ILE A 238 -10.44 7.73 -6.20
CA ILE A 238 -10.33 8.52 -7.45
C ILE A 238 -10.27 7.57 -8.67
N SER A 239 -9.43 6.54 -8.59
CA SER A 239 -9.30 5.54 -9.66
C SER A 239 -10.61 4.79 -9.92
N ALA A 240 -11.38 4.49 -8.88
CA ALA A 240 -12.69 3.85 -8.99
C ALA A 240 -13.75 4.80 -9.58
N ALA A 241 -13.74 6.08 -9.20
CA ALA A 241 -14.62 7.11 -9.76
C ALA A 241 -14.39 7.30 -11.25
N LYS A 242 -13.12 7.38 -11.68
CA LYS A 242 -12.73 7.52 -13.09
C LYS A 242 -13.22 6.34 -13.93
N LYS A 243 -13.12 5.10 -13.42
CA LYS A 243 -13.65 3.89 -14.09
C LYS A 243 -15.17 3.89 -14.25
N ARG A 244 -15.91 4.44 -13.27
CA ARG A 244 -17.38 4.55 -13.36
C ARG A 244 -17.82 5.59 -14.37
N HIS A 245 -17.05 6.67 -14.52
CA HIS A 245 -17.31 7.70 -15.52
C HIS A 245 -17.03 7.19 -16.94
N THR A 246 -15.92 6.47 -17.15
CA THR A 246 -15.61 5.89 -18.48
C THR A 246 -16.48 4.67 -18.83
N GLY A 247 -17.04 3.95 -17.85
CA GLY A 247 -17.95 2.83 -18.08
C GLY A 247 -19.41 3.19 -18.35
N ARG A 248 -19.80 4.47 -18.29
CA ARG A 248 -21.16 4.97 -18.63
C ARG A 248 -21.28 5.50 -20.06
N VAL A 249 -20.22 5.41 -20.86
CA VAL A 249 -20.17 5.89 -22.27
C VAL A 249 -20.17 4.71 -23.26
N LEU A 250 -20.62 3.53 -22.83
CA LEU A 250 -20.86 2.37 -23.70
C LEU A 250 -22.29 1.87 -23.50
#